data_AF-A6N0D6-F1
#
_entry.id   AF-A6N0D6-F1
#
_cell.length_a   1.000
_cell.length_b   1.000
_cell.length_c   1.000
_cell.angle_alpha   90.00
_cell.angle_beta   90.00
_cell.angle_gamma   90.00
#
_symmetry.space_group_name_H-M   'P 1'
#
loop_
_entity.id
_entity.type
_entity.pdbx_description
1 polymer ?
#
loop_
_entity_poly.entity_id
_entity_poly.type
_entity_poly.pdbx_seq_one_letter_code
_entity_poly.pdbx_strand_id
1 'polypeptide(L)'
;AVHKPARSLIVSIGAVPQLVELLPELPTECVEPALDILDALAAVPEGRIALKDCPRTITNAVRLLMRVSEACTRRALSMLWVVCRMAPEECAPAALDAGLGAKLLLVIQSGCGPELKQQASELLKLCTMNCTSTVFISKCKLTKTIQ
;
A
#
# COMPACT_ATOMS: atom_id res chain seq x y z
N ALA A 1 20.97 1.16 11.76
CA ALA A 1 20.34 0.45 12.89
C ALA A 1 20.14 1.31 14.16
N VAL A 2 20.62 2.58 14.20
CA VAL A 2 20.71 3.41 15.41
C VAL A 2 19.36 3.77 16.07
N HIS A 3 18.24 3.72 15.34
CA HIS A 3 16.91 4.08 15.88
C HIS A 3 15.95 2.89 16.07
N LYS A 4 16.45 1.64 16.02
CA LYS A 4 15.59 0.46 16.19
C LYS A 4 14.80 0.47 17.51
N PRO A 5 15.42 0.75 18.69
CA PRO A 5 14.68 0.78 19.96
C PRO A 5 13.57 1.84 19.98
N ALA A 6 13.84 3.04 19.45
CA ALA A 6 12.85 4.12 19.40
C ALA A 6 11.66 3.75 18.52
N ARG A 7 11.89 3.14 17.35
CA ARG A 7 10.80 2.67 16.46
C ARG A 7 9.93 1.63 17.15
N SER A 8 10.54 0.64 17.80
CA SER A 8 9.78 -0.39 18.52
C SER A 8 8.95 0.22 19.67
N LEU A 9 9.47 1.22 20.38
CA LEU A 9 8.70 1.94 21.41
C LEU A 9 7.51 2.70 20.81
N ILE A 10 7.72 3.44 19.71
CA ILE A 10 6.65 4.16 19.01
C ILE A 10 5.56 3.19 18.50
N VAL A 11 5.95 2.03 17.99
CA VAL A 11 4.98 0.98 17.61
C VAL A 11 4.23 0.46 18.84
N SER A 12 4.91 0.21 19.96
CA SER A 12 4.29 -0.35 21.17
C SER A 12 3.23 0.54 21.83
N ILE A 13 3.29 1.86 21.61
CA ILE A 13 2.26 2.80 22.09
C ILE A 13 1.08 2.95 21.13
N GLY A 14 1.01 2.15 20.06
CA GLY A 14 -0.11 2.13 19.12
C GLY A 14 -0.06 3.23 18.05
N ALA A 15 1.10 3.81 17.77
CA ALA A 15 1.21 4.92 16.79
C ALA A 15 0.82 4.52 15.36
N VAL A 16 1.10 3.28 14.94
CA VAL A 16 0.82 2.79 13.58
C VAL A 16 -0.69 2.86 13.25
N PRO A 17 -1.59 2.18 14.00
CA PRO A 17 -3.02 2.23 13.69
C PRO A 17 -3.59 3.65 13.80
N GLN A 18 -3.15 4.44 14.79
CA GLN A 18 -3.61 5.83 14.94
C GLN A 18 -3.24 6.70 13.73
N LEU A 19 -1.98 6.64 13.28
CA LEU A 19 -1.55 7.39 12.10
C LEU A 19 -2.27 6.92 10.84
N VAL A 20 -2.43 5.61 10.64
CA VAL A 20 -3.17 5.05 9.51
C VAL A 20 -4.62 5.54 9.48
N GLU A 21 -5.28 5.58 10.64
CA GLU A 21 -6.66 6.04 10.77
C GLU A 21 -6.82 7.52 10.44
N LEU A 22 -5.84 8.35 10.81
CA LEU A 22 -5.82 9.79 10.56
C LEU A 22 -5.51 10.17 9.11
N LEU A 23 -4.83 9.32 8.33
CA LEU A 23 -4.41 9.62 6.94
C LEU A 23 -5.48 10.31 6.06
N PRO A 24 -6.77 9.90 6.09
CA PRO A 24 -7.81 10.54 5.27
C PRO A 24 -8.21 11.95 5.73
N GLU A 25 -7.93 12.29 6.99
CA GLU A 25 -8.33 13.53 7.66
C GLU A 25 -7.18 14.56 7.69
N LEU A 26 -5.97 14.12 7.36
CA LEU A 26 -4.80 15.01 7.33
C LEU A 26 -4.91 16.05 6.20
N PRO A 27 -4.48 17.29 6.47
CA PRO A 27 -4.16 18.25 5.41
C PRO A 27 -3.15 17.65 4.43
N THR A 28 -3.23 18.01 3.15
CA THR A 28 -2.40 17.45 2.07
C THR A 28 -0.91 17.55 2.38
N GLU A 29 -0.46 18.65 2.98
CA GLU A 29 0.91 18.93 3.41
C GLU A 29 1.39 18.02 4.55
N CYS A 30 0.48 17.43 5.33
CA CYS A 30 0.79 16.52 6.42
C CYS A 30 0.78 15.05 5.99
N VAL A 31 0.24 14.72 4.82
CA VAL A 31 0.15 13.33 4.33
C VAL A 31 1.54 12.73 4.09
N GLU A 32 2.45 13.47 3.45
CA GLU A 32 3.79 12.99 3.14
C GLU A 32 4.61 12.71 4.42
N PRO A 33 4.71 13.64 5.39
CA PRO A 33 5.36 13.36 6.68
C PRO A 33 4.74 12.18 7.45
N ALA A 34 3.42 11.99 7.41
CA ALA A 34 2.78 10.85 8.06
C ALA A 34 3.18 9.51 7.41
N LEU A 35 3.25 9.48 6.09
CA LEU A 35 3.74 8.34 5.31
C LEU A 35 5.22 8.05 5.59
N ASP A 36 6.05 9.10 5.77
CA ASP A 36 7.46 8.97 6.15
C ASP A 36 7.62 8.28 7.51
N ILE A 37 6.79 8.68 8.48
CA ILE A 37 6.78 8.06 9.81
C ILE A 37 6.36 6.58 9.68
N LEU A 38 5.27 6.29 8.97
CA LEU A 38 4.79 4.91 8.79
C LEU A 38 5.83 4.01 8.10
N ASP A 39 6.52 4.52 7.08
CA ASP A 39 7.62 3.82 6.38
C ASP A 39 8.82 3.58 7.32
N ALA A 40 9.16 4.55 8.16
CA ALA A 40 10.20 4.39 9.18
C ALA A 40 9.82 3.34 10.25
N LEU A 41 8.55 3.26 10.64
CA LEU A 41 8.05 2.24 11.57
C LEU A 41 7.99 0.85 10.92
N ALA A 42 7.69 0.75 9.62
CA ALA A 42 7.73 -0.51 8.86
C ALA A 42 9.14 -1.13 8.75
N ALA A 43 10.19 -0.37 9.06
CA ALA A 43 11.55 -0.88 9.08
C ALA A 43 11.81 -1.90 10.22
N VAL A 44 10.95 -1.98 11.24
CA VAL A 44 11.02 -2.99 12.31
C VAL A 44 9.91 -4.05 12.18
N PRO A 45 10.13 -5.31 12.61
CA PRO A 45 9.13 -6.37 12.46
C PRO A 45 7.77 -6.03 13.06
N GLU A 46 7.75 -5.45 14.26
CA GLU A 46 6.53 -5.12 14.98
C GLU A 46 5.73 -4.05 14.24
N GLY A 47 6.40 -3.10 13.58
CA GLY A 47 5.74 -2.08 12.79
C GLY A 47 5.10 -2.64 11.51
N ARG A 48 5.72 -3.64 10.89
CA ARG A 48 5.10 -4.33 9.74
C ARG A 48 3.89 -5.15 10.16
N ILE A 49 3.98 -5.84 11.30
CA ILE A 49 2.85 -6.57 11.90
C ILE A 49 1.71 -5.58 12.19
N ALA A 50 2.00 -4.46 12.86
CA ALA A 50 0.99 -3.44 13.16
C ALA A 50 0.34 -2.85 11.90
N LEU A 51 1.10 -2.68 10.80
CA LEU A 51 0.54 -2.27 9.51
C LEU A 51 -0.38 -3.34 8.91
N LYS A 52 0.05 -4.62 8.93
CA LYS A 52 -0.75 -5.75 8.43
C LYS A 52 -2.05 -5.90 9.20
N ASP A 53 -1.99 -5.78 10.52
CA ASP A 53 -3.13 -6.03 11.42
C ASP A 53 -4.08 -4.83 11.52
N CYS A 54 -3.67 -3.63 11.09
CA CYS A 54 -4.54 -2.46 11.07
C CYS A 54 -5.56 -2.54 9.91
N PRO A 55 -6.89 -2.59 10.19
CA PRO A 55 -7.91 -2.83 9.16
C PRO A 55 -7.97 -1.79 8.05
N ARG A 56 -7.54 -0.55 8.33
CA ARG A 56 -7.61 0.56 7.39
C ARG A 56 -6.35 0.74 6.54
N THR A 57 -5.26 0.00 6.80
CA THR A 57 -3.98 0.17 6.09
C THR A 57 -4.15 0.05 4.59
N ILE A 58 -4.73 -1.06 4.12
CA ILE A 58 -4.91 -1.32 2.69
C ILE A 58 -5.80 -0.25 2.07
N THR A 59 -6.97 0.00 2.65
CA THR A 59 -7.94 0.94 2.08
C THR A 59 -7.41 2.37 2.03
N ASN A 60 -6.71 2.83 3.07
CA ASN A 60 -6.16 4.18 3.11
C ASN A 60 -4.95 4.33 2.19
N ALA A 61 -4.05 3.34 2.14
CA ALA A 61 -2.90 3.38 1.22
C ALA A 61 -3.35 3.35 -0.26
N VAL A 62 -4.34 2.54 -0.63
CA VAL A 62 -4.89 2.53 -2.00
C VAL A 62 -5.48 3.89 -2.40
N ARG A 63 -6.15 4.58 -1.47
CA ARG A 63 -6.72 5.92 -1.72
C ARG A 63 -5.66 6.99 -2.00
N LEU A 64 -4.46 6.82 -1.44
CA LEU A 64 -3.34 7.77 -1.59
C LEU A 64 -2.60 7.63 -2.93
N LEU A 65 -2.67 6.46 -3.58
CA LEU A 65 -2.03 6.24 -4.87
C LEU A 65 -2.53 7.25 -5.92
N MET A 66 -1.59 7.98 -6.51
CA MET A 66 -1.80 8.99 -7.56
C MET A 66 -2.70 10.16 -7.13
N ARG A 67 -2.82 10.43 -5.82
CA ARG A 67 -3.71 11.49 -5.30
C ARG A 67 -2.99 12.77 -4.87
N VAL A 68 -1.77 12.66 -4.34
CA VAL A 68 -1.06 13.78 -3.68
C VAL A 68 0.21 14.15 -4.43
N SER A 69 1.26 13.33 -4.30
CA SER A 69 2.55 13.50 -4.95
C SER A 69 3.08 12.15 -5.43
N GLU A 70 4.11 12.15 -6.28
CA GLU A 70 4.81 10.91 -6.65
C GLU A 70 5.51 10.28 -5.43
N ALA A 71 6.05 11.11 -4.52
CA ALA A 71 6.65 10.65 -3.27
C ALA A 71 5.62 9.94 -2.36
N CYS A 72 4.43 10.54 -2.20
CA CYS A 72 3.33 9.90 -1.49
C CYS A 72 2.89 8.59 -2.14
N THR A 73 2.84 8.55 -3.48
CA THR A 73 2.50 7.33 -4.23
C THR A 73 3.54 6.24 -3.99
N ARG A 74 4.84 6.58 -3.97
CA ARG A 74 5.93 5.66 -3.66
C ARG A 74 5.82 5.09 -2.25
N ARG A 75 5.56 5.95 -1.24
CA ARG A 75 5.37 5.52 0.16
C ARG A 75 4.15 4.63 0.33
N ALA A 76 3.01 5.01 -0.23
CA ALA A 76 1.79 4.21 -0.18
C ALA A 76 1.98 2.84 -0.86
N LEU A 77 2.69 2.81 -1.99
CA LEU A 77 3.02 1.55 -2.67
C LEU A 77 3.97 0.68 -1.84
N SER A 78 4.96 1.27 -1.15
CA SER A 78 5.84 0.57 -0.20
C SER A 78 5.04 -0.08 0.92
N MET A 79 4.11 0.66 1.54
CA MET A 79 3.23 0.12 2.59
C MET A 79 2.40 -1.06 2.09
N LEU A 80 1.77 -0.92 0.91
CA LEU A 80 0.98 -1.99 0.28
C LEU A 80 1.83 -3.21 -0.04
N TRP A 81 3.05 -3.00 -0.55
CA TRP A 81 4.01 -4.07 -0.82
C TRP A 81 4.35 -4.86 0.45
N VAL A 82 4.63 -4.15 1.55
CA VAL A 82 4.94 -4.78 2.85
C VAL A 82 3.78 -5.66 3.31
N VAL A 83 2.55 -5.13 3.38
CA VAL A 83 1.40 -5.90 3.91
C VAL A 83 1.00 -7.04 2.98
N CYS A 84 0.99 -6.83 1.66
CA CYS A 84 0.65 -7.87 0.69
C CYS A 84 1.68 -9.00 0.67
N ARG A 85 2.97 -8.72 0.92
CA ARG A 85 3.97 -9.79 1.01
C ARG A 85 3.93 -10.59 2.30
N MET A 86 3.41 -10.01 3.40
CA MET A 86 3.34 -10.71 4.68
C MET A 86 2.23 -11.76 4.74
N ALA A 87 1.11 -11.52 4.07
CA ALA A 87 -0.01 -12.45 4.00
C ALA A 87 -0.69 -12.35 2.62
N PRO A 88 -0.05 -12.87 1.57
CA PRO A 88 -0.51 -12.64 0.20
C PRO A 88 -1.91 -13.22 -0.06
N GLU A 89 -2.26 -14.36 0.54
CA GLU A 89 -3.58 -14.99 0.39
C GLU A 89 -4.72 -14.16 1.02
N GLU A 90 -4.43 -13.39 2.07
CA GLU A 90 -5.41 -12.54 2.77
C GLU A 90 -5.43 -11.11 2.21
N CYS A 91 -4.25 -10.51 2.07
CA CYS A 91 -4.08 -9.10 1.72
C CYS A 91 -4.31 -8.83 0.23
N ALA A 92 -3.94 -9.75 -0.68
CA ALA A 92 -4.12 -9.49 -2.11
C ALA A 92 -5.59 -9.38 -2.52
N PRO A 93 -6.50 -10.30 -2.13
CA PRO A 93 -7.93 -10.15 -2.40
C PRO A 93 -8.49 -8.85 -1.82
N ALA A 94 -8.18 -8.54 -0.55
CA ALA A 94 -8.62 -7.32 0.12
C ALA A 94 -8.13 -6.05 -0.57
N ALA A 95 -6.89 -6.04 -1.06
CA ALA A 95 -6.34 -4.91 -1.79
C ALA A 95 -6.98 -4.72 -3.17
N LEU A 96 -7.25 -5.82 -3.89
CA LEU A 96 -8.00 -5.75 -5.14
C LEU A 96 -9.44 -5.27 -4.92
N ASP A 97 -10.10 -5.70 -3.85
CA ASP A 97 -11.43 -5.22 -3.44
C ASP A 97 -11.44 -3.73 -3.11
N ALA A 98 -10.36 -3.22 -2.52
CA ALA A 98 -10.15 -1.80 -2.29
C ALA A 98 -9.85 -1.00 -3.58
N GLY A 99 -9.72 -1.66 -4.74
CA GLY A 99 -9.45 -1.02 -6.04
C GLY A 99 -7.97 -0.88 -6.39
N LEU A 100 -7.07 -1.63 -5.73
CA LEU A 100 -5.63 -1.55 -5.98
C LEU A 100 -5.26 -1.81 -7.45
N GLY A 101 -5.89 -2.80 -8.10
CA GLY A 101 -5.54 -3.18 -9.48
C GLY A 101 -5.63 -2.00 -10.47
N ALA A 102 -6.73 -1.24 -10.44
CA ALA A 102 -6.91 -0.06 -11.28
C ALA A 102 -5.89 1.05 -10.94
N LYS A 103 -5.58 1.25 -9.65
CA LYS A 103 -4.58 2.22 -9.21
C LYS A 103 -3.17 1.87 -9.66
N LEU A 104 -2.78 0.59 -9.63
CA LEU A 104 -1.49 0.12 -10.11
C LEU A 104 -1.34 0.30 -11.62
N LEU A 105 -2.39 -0.03 -12.39
CA LEU A 105 -2.41 0.23 -13.83
C LEU A 105 -2.26 1.72 -14.14
N LEU A 106 -2.92 2.59 -13.37
CA LEU A 106 -2.75 4.04 -13.49
C LEU A 106 -1.30 4.47 -13.23
N VAL A 107 -0.64 3.97 -12.18
CA VAL A 107 0.79 4.24 -11.91
C VAL A 107 1.66 3.82 -13.10
N ILE A 108 1.46 2.60 -13.60
CA ILE A 108 2.23 2.03 -14.72
C ILE A 108 2.08 2.86 -16.01
N GLN A 109 0.87 3.33 -16.30
CA GLN A 109 0.54 4.09 -17.51
C GLN A 109 0.81 5.60 -17.39
N SER A 110 1.13 6.09 -16.19
CA SER A 110 1.40 7.51 -15.93
C SER A 110 2.80 7.96 -16.36
N GLY A 111 3.15 9.22 -16.07
CA GLY A 111 4.50 9.76 -16.21
C GLY A 111 5.50 9.40 -15.09
N CYS A 112 5.12 8.56 -14.11
CA CYS A 112 5.99 8.20 -12.99
C CYS A 112 7.32 7.55 -13.40
N GLY A 113 8.33 7.66 -12.54
CA GLY A 113 9.65 7.09 -12.76
C GLY A 113 9.65 5.55 -12.96
N PRO A 114 10.65 5.00 -13.66
CA PRO A 114 10.70 3.57 -14.02
C PRO A 114 10.70 2.65 -12.80
N GLU A 115 11.38 3.04 -11.72
CA GLU A 115 11.42 2.29 -10.45
C GLU A 115 10.03 2.08 -9.86
N LEU A 116 9.23 3.16 -9.82
CA LEU A 116 7.89 3.13 -9.25
C LEU A 116 6.94 2.28 -10.11
N LYS A 117 7.06 2.39 -11.44
CA LYS A 117 6.30 1.56 -12.39
C LYS A 117 6.66 0.08 -12.29
N GLN A 118 7.94 -0.23 -12.09
CA GLN A 118 8.39 -1.60 -11.88
C GLN A 118 7.81 -2.18 -10.59
N GLN A 119 7.91 -1.46 -9.47
CA GLN A 119 7.34 -1.89 -8.20
C GLN A 119 5.81 -2.07 -8.29
N ALA A 120 5.11 -1.19 -9.02
CA ALA A 120 3.67 -1.32 -9.24
C ALA A 120 3.33 -2.57 -10.06
N SER A 121 4.13 -2.88 -11.07
CA SER A 121 3.98 -4.08 -11.90
C SER A 121 4.23 -5.37 -11.10
N GLU A 122 5.22 -5.37 -10.21
CA GLU A 122 5.50 -6.50 -9.32
C GLU A 122 4.38 -6.73 -8.32
N LEU A 123 3.84 -5.65 -7.72
CA LEU A 123 2.72 -5.78 -6.78
C LEU A 123 1.47 -6.29 -7.50
N LEU A 124 1.23 -5.81 -8.74
CA LEU A 124 0.12 -6.29 -9.55
C LEU A 124 0.24 -7.80 -9.80
N LYS A 125 1.44 -8.28 -10.20
CA LYS A 125 1.72 -9.70 -10.39
C LYS A 125 1.49 -10.50 -9.11
N LEU A 126 1.99 -10.02 -7.97
CA LEU A 126 1.77 -10.67 -6.68
C LEU A 126 0.28 -10.82 -6.39
N CYS A 127 -0.51 -9.76 -6.58
CA CYS A 127 -1.95 -9.82 -6.35
C CYS A 127 -2.66 -10.79 -7.30
N THR A 128 -2.30 -10.80 -8.59
CA THR A 128 -2.90 -11.72 -9.57
C THR A 128 -2.58 -13.19 -9.28
N MET A 129 -1.36 -13.49 -8.82
CA MET A 129 -0.97 -14.87 -8.48
C MET A 129 -1.67 -15.41 -7.22
N ASN A 130 -2.10 -14.53 -6.33
CA ASN A 130 -2.76 -14.89 -5.06
C ASN A 130 -4.27 -14.62 -5.10
N CYS A 131 -4.86 -14.54 -6.29
CA CYS A 131 -6.29 -14.38 -6.51
C CYS A 131 -6.73 -15.31 -7.65
N THR A 132 -7.98 -15.77 -7.61
CA THR A 132 -8.53 -16.55 -8.73
C THR A 132 -8.74 -15.65 -9.95
N SER A 133 -8.44 -16.14 -11.16
CA SER A 133 -8.47 -15.34 -12.40
C SER A 133 -9.82 -14.67 -12.69
N THR A 134 -10.94 -15.23 -12.20
CA THR A 134 -12.28 -14.65 -12.31
C THR A 134 -12.47 -13.39 -11.46
N VAL A 135 -11.79 -13.31 -10.31
CA VAL A 135 -11.84 -12.17 -9.38
C VAL A 135 -11.05 -10.98 -9.95
N PHE A 136 -9.88 -11.22 -10.54
CA PHE A 136 -9.06 -10.15 -11.11
C PHE A 136 -9.72 -9.48 -12.32
N ILE A 137 -10.26 -10.26 -13.27
CA ILE A 137 -10.88 -9.71 -14.49
C ILE A 137 -12.13 -8.87 -14.17
N SER A 138 -12.98 -9.37 -13.26
CA SER A 138 -14.21 -8.67 -12.86
C SER A 138 -13.92 -7.40 -12.05
N LYS A 139 -12.98 -7.44 -11.11
CA LYS A 139 -12.69 -6.31 -10.21
C LYS A 139 -11.83 -5.22 -10.85
N CYS A 140 -10.98 -5.57 -11.83
CA CYS A 140 -10.21 -4.59 -12.61
C CYS A 140 -11.02 -3.93 -13.74
N LYS A 141 -12.32 -4.26 -13.91
CA LYS A 141 -13.17 -3.80 -15.03
C LYS A 141 -12.52 -3.99 -16.40
N LEU A 142 -11.70 -5.02 -16.55
CA LEU A 142 -11.07 -5.34 -17.83
C LEU A 142 -12.10 -6.10 -18.67
N THR A 143 -12.61 -5.48 -19.73
CA THR A 143 -13.39 -6.20 -20.75
C THR A 143 -12.47 -7.19 -21.46
N LYS A 144 -12.88 -8.47 -21.54
CA LYS A 144 -12.24 -9.40 -22.48
C LYS A 144 -12.43 -8.82 -23.88
N THR A 145 -11.35 -8.33 -24.49
CA THR A 145 -11.30 -8.17 -25.95
C THR A 145 -11.17 -9.59 -26.49
N ILE A 146 -12.31 -10.22 -26.78
CA ILE A 146 -12.36 -11.50 -27.48
C ILE A 146 -11.89 -11.23 -28.91
N GLN A 147 -10.87 -11.97 -29.34
CA GLN A 147 -10.41 -12.02 -30.72
C GLN A 147 -11.21 -13.06 -31.49
#